data_AF-A0A5V2A1K1-F1
#
_entry.id   AF-A0A5V2A1K1-F1
#
_cell.length_a   1.000
_cell.length_b   1.000
_cell.length_c   1.000
_cell.angle_alpha   90.00
_cell.angle_beta   90.00
_cell.angle_gamma   90.00
#
_symmetry.space_group_name_H-M   'P 1'
#
loop_
_entity.id
_entity.type
_entity.pdbx_description
1 polymer ?
#
loop_
_entity_poly.entity_id
_entity_poly.type
_entity_poly.pdbx_seq_one_letter_code
_entity_poly.pdbx_strand_id
1 'polypeptide(L)'
;MTKHFNKLLFLVFVILVAMNCYLGSGYTPSSDQSSGIIIANDIAKGNIFLTGWFLSTVTFYFTDLIWYAFLSLVGVSNKVQSYLVPSILISGLVTFCIILSAHKKKFPWAIFFSFGILGVYSSNIFNLAVS
;
A
#
# COMPACT_ATOMS: atom_id res chain seq x y z
N MET A 1 -18.65 -3.87 19.97
CA MET A 1 -17.32 -4.52 20.06
C MET A 1 -16.76 -4.27 21.43
N THR A 2 -16.31 -5.32 22.12
CA THR A 2 -15.52 -5.14 23.33
C THR A 2 -14.19 -4.46 22.94
N LYS A 3 -13.64 -3.59 23.80
CA LYS A 3 -12.30 -2.99 23.61
C LYS A 3 -11.24 -4.03 23.23
N HIS A 4 -11.45 -5.29 23.60
CA HIS A 4 -10.55 -6.41 23.39
C HIS A 4 -10.52 -6.86 21.92
N PHE A 5 -11.67 -6.85 21.22
CA PHE A 5 -11.73 -7.20 19.80
C PHE A 5 -10.96 -6.21 18.92
N ASN A 6 -11.11 -4.91 19.20
CA ASN A 6 -10.39 -3.87 18.46
C ASN A 6 -8.88 -3.93 18.71
N LYS A 7 -8.47 -4.22 19.95
CA LYS A 7 -7.05 -4.46 20.28
C LYS A 7 -6.49 -5.67 19.54
N LEU A 8 -7.24 -6.77 19.47
CA LEU A 8 -6.85 -7.96 18.74
C LEU A 8 -6.69 -7.66 17.24
N LEU A 9 -7.66 -6.98 16.63
CA LEU A 9 -7.58 -6.57 15.23
C LEU A 9 -6.37 -5.67 14.94
N PHE A 10 -6.11 -4.70 15.79
CA PHE A 10 -4.94 -3.84 15.65
C PHE A 10 -3.63 -4.64 15.74
N LEU A 11 -3.56 -5.58 16.68
CA LEU A 11 -2.40 -6.47 16.83
C LEU A 11 -2.22 -7.35 15.59
N VAL A 12 -3.30 -7.92 15.05
CA VAL A 12 -3.28 -8.68 13.79
C VAL A 12 -2.81 -7.81 12.63
N PHE A 13 -3.30 -6.58 12.51
CA PHE A 13 -2.86 -5.64 11.48
C PHE A 13 -1.35 -5.37 11.57
N VAL A 14 -0.83 -5.07 12.76
CA VAL A 14 0.60 -4.81 12.97
C VAL A 14 1.45 -6.03 12.62
N ILE A 15 1.03 -7.23 13.03
CA ILE A 15 1.72 -8.49 12.70
C ILE A 15 1.73 -8.72 11.18
N LEU A 16 0.59 -8.51 10.51
CA LEU A 16 0.50 -8.66 9.06
C LEU A 16 1.40 -7.65 8.33
N VAL A 17 1.46 -6.39 8.78
CA VAL A 17 2.36 -5.39 8.18
C VAL A 17 3.82 -5.82 8.33
N ALA A 18 4.22 -6.23 9.53
CA ALA A 18 5.59 -6.68 9.79
C ALA A 18 5.96 -7.92 8.95
N MET A 19 5.05 -8.90 8.87
CA MET A 19 5.25 -10.11 8.07
C MET A 19 5.38 -9.81 6.58
N ASN A 20 4.49 -8.98 6.03
CA ASN A 20 4.53 -8.58 4.62
C ASN A 20 5.77 -7.72 4.30
N CYS A 21 6.22 -6.85 5.22
CA CYS A 21 7.46 -6.10 5.06
C CYS A 21 8.68 -7.03 5.02
N TYR A 22 8.72 -8.00 5.92
CA TYR A 22 9.80 -8.99 5.96
C TYR A 22 9.86 -9.79 4.66
N LEU A 23 8.73 -10.33 4.20
CA LEU A 23 8.63 -11.05 2.93
C LEU A 23 9.02 -10.14 1.76
N GLY A 24 8.47 -8.93 1.69
CA GLY A 24 8.73 -7.96 0.63
C GLY A 24 10.20 -7.56 0.54
N SER A 25 10.91 -7.45 1.66
CA SER A 25 12.32 -7.06 1.71
C SER A 25 13.27 -8.04 1.00
N GLY A 26 12.82 -9.28 0.75
CA GLY A 26 13.54 -10.27 -0.03
C GLY A 26 13.51 -10.04 -1.55
N TYR A 27 12.69 -9.08 -2.02
CA TYR A 27 12.47 -8.83 -3.45
C TYR A 27 12.93 -7.44 -3.89
N THR A 28 13.33 -7.35 -5.16
CA THR A 28 13.58 -6.08 -5.84
C THR A 28 12.25 -5.43 -6.24
N PRO A 29 11.99 -4.16 -5.85
CA PRO A 29 10.78 -3.45 -6.24
C PRO A 29 10.61 -3.38 -7.75
N SER A 30 9.37 -3.43 -8.24
CA SER A 30 9.08 -3.32 -9.67
C SER A 30 9.41 -1.93 -10.23
N SER A 31 9.51 -1.82 -11.56
CA SER A 31 9.67 -0.54 -12.26
C SER A 31 8.55 0.44 -11.93
N ASP A 32 7.33 -0.06 -11.80
CA ASP A 32 6.14 0.74 -11.55
C ASP A 32 6.15 1.28 -10.12
N GLN A 33 6.50 0.42 -9.15
CA GLN A 33 6.68 0.85 -7.76
C GLN A 33 7.78 1.90 -7.62
N SER A 34 8.91 1.67 -8.28
CA SER A 34 10.06 2.59 -8.24
C SER A 34 9.69 3.94 -8.85
N SER A 35 9.01 3.94 -9.99
CA SER A 35 8.51 5.16 -10.64
C SER A 35 7.51 5.89 -9.75
N GLY A 36 6.58 5.15 -9.12
CA GLY A 36 5.62 5.68 -8.17
C GLY A 36 6.26 6.40 -6.98
N ILE A 37 7.33 5.84 -6.40
CA ILE A 37 8.05 6.48 -5.27
C ILE A 37 8.72 7.78 -5.72
N ILE A 38 9.31 7.83 -6.92
CA ILE A 38 9.98 9.05 -7.41
C ILE A 38 8.95 10.15 -7.69
N ILE A 39 7.85 9.80 -8.36
CA ILE A 39 6.71 10.70 -8.62
C ILE A 39 6.16 11.23 -7.30
N ALA A 40 5.97 10.36 -6.31
CA ALA A 40 5.48 10.72 -4.98
C ALA A 40 6.43 11.65 -4.21
N ASN A 41 7.74 11.48 -4.36
CA ASN A 41 8.72 12.40 -3.78
C ASN A 41 8.65 13.79 -4.43
N ASP A 42 8.33 13.87 -5.72
CA ASP A 42 8.13 15.15 -6.41
C ASP A 42 6.82 15.82 -5.98
N ILE A 43 5.75 15.04 -5.78
CA ILE A 43 4.49 15.51 -5.16
C ILE A 43 4.77 16.05 -3.76
N ALA A 44 5.56 15.34 -2.94
CA ALA A 44 5.95 15.77 -1.60
C ALA A 44 6.75 17.09 -1.60
N LYS A 45 7.45 17.41 -2.68
CA LYS A 45 8.17 18.69 -2.88
C LYS A 45 7.30 19.81 -3.43
N GLY A 46 6.01 19.56 -3.67
CA GLY A 46 5.03 20.55 -4.11
C GLY A 46 4.61 20.43 -5.58
N ASN A 47 5.12 19.47 -6.35
CA ASN A 47 4.67 19.23 -7.72
C ASN A 47 3.39 18.38 -7.76
N ILE A 48 2.31 18.89 -7.16
CA ILE A 48 1.03 18.18 -7.01
C ILE A 48 0.35 17.92 -8.37
N PHE A 49 0.67 18.70 -9.40
CA PHE A 49 0.11 18.51 -10.74
C PHE A 49 1.01 17.65 -11.63
N LEU A 50 2.15 17.17 -11.13
CA LEU A 50 3.17 16.43 -11.88
C LEU A 50 3.53 17.11 -13.20
N THR A 51 3.61 18.45 -13.19
CA THR A 51 4.00 19.21 -14.39
C THR A 51 5.41 18.81 -14.80
N GLY A 52 5.59 18.41 -16.07
CA GLY A 52 6.88 17.96 -16.61
C GLY A 52 7.14 16.46 -16.53
N TRP A 53 6.22 15.66 -15.98
CA TRP A 53 6.33 14.20 -16.00
C TRP A 53 5.80 13.61 -17.31
N PHE A 54 6.66 12.94 -18.07
CA PHE A 54 6.31 12.25 -19.32
C PHE A 54 6.21 10.72 -19.19
N LEU A 55 6.58 10.18 -18.02
CA LEU A 55 6.74 8.73 -17.81
C LEU A 55 5.46 8.02 -17.32
N SER A 56 4.46 8.76 -16.82
CA SER A 56 3.30 8.17 -16.15
C SER A 56 2.07 8.19 -17.06
N THR A 57 1.95 7.18 -17.92
CA THR A 57 0.73 6.93 -18.71
C THR A 57 -0.44 6.45 -17.84
N VAL A 58 -0.18 6.02 -16.60
CA VAL A 58 -1.18 5.66 -15.60
C VAL A 58 -0.75 6.21 -14.23
N THR A 59 -1.33 7.34 -13.81
CA THR A 59 -1.10 7.91 -12.47
C THR A 59 -2.11 7.36 -11.48
N PHE A 60 -1.65 6.51 -10.58
CA PHE A 60 -2.43 5.93 -9.51
C PHE A 60 -2.50 6.84 -8.28
N TYR A 61 -3.03 8.07 -8.46
CA TYR A 61 -3.00 9.15 -7.46
C TYR A 61 -3.57 8.73 -6.10
N PHE A 62 -4.75 8.10 -6.12
CA PHE A 62 -5.53 7.80 -4.92
C PHE A 62 -5.30 6.40 -4.36
N THR A 63 -4.67 5.50 -5.11
CA THR A 63 -4.49 4.10 -4.71
C THR A 63 -3.15 3.90 -4.01
N ASP A 64 -2.09 4.57 -4.44
CA ASP A 64 -0.73 4.31 -3.97
C ASP A 64 0.16 5.56 -3.88
N LEU A 65 0.09 6.49 -4.86
CA LEU A 65 0.93 7.70 -4.87
C LEU A 65 0.74 8.59 -3.63
N ILE A 66 -0.49 8.76 -3.16
CA ILE A 66 -0.77 9.57 -1.96
C ILE A 66 -0.07 9.02 -0.70
N TRP A 67 0.02 7.70 -0.58
CA TRP A 67 0.65 7.04 0.56
C TRP A 67 2.17 7.17 0.50
N TYR A 68 2.76 6.99 -0.69
CA TYR A 68 4.19 7.25 -0.91
C TYR A 68 4.53 8.73 -0.69
N ALA A 69 3.67 9.66 -1.12
CA ALA A 69 3.91 11.10 -0.97
C ALA A 69 3.86 11.51 0.50
N PHE A 70 2.90 10.97 1.25
CA PHE A 70 2.81 11.15 2.69
C PHE A 70 4.07 10.65 3.42
N LEU A 71 4.53 9.42 3.12
CA LEU A 71 5.74 8.89 3.76
C LEU A 71 7.01 9.65 3.35
N SER A 72 7.07 10.16 2.12
CA SER A 72 8.15 11.03 1.65
C SER A 72 8.18 12.37 2.39
N LEU A 73 7.01 12.97 2.66
CA LEU A 73 6.89 14.18 3.50
C LEU A 73 7.41 13.97 4.92
N VAL A 74 7.19 12.77 5.49
CA VAL A 74 7.65 12.39 6.84
C VAL A 74 9.13 11.96 6.84
N GLY A 75 9.80 11.96 5.68
CA GLY A 75 11.23 11.66 5.57
C GLY A 75 11.58 10.16 5.60
N VAL A 76 10.61 9.28 5.33
CA VAL A 76 10.87 7.84 5.23
C VAL A 76 11.68 7.56 3.97
N SER A 77 12.75 6.76 4.06
CA SER A 77 13.58 6.45 2.90
C SER A 77 12.83 5.67 1.81
N ASN A 78 13.15 5.92 0.54
CA ASN A 78 12.55 5.25 -0.62
C ASN A 78 12.59 3.71 -0.50
N LYS A 79 13.70 3.16 0.02
CA LYS A 79 13.86 1.72 0.24
C LYS A 79 12.89 1.18 1.30
N VAL A 80 12.59 1.94 2.34
CA VAL A 80 11.61 1.51 3.34
C VAL A 80 10.21 1.63 2.77
N GLN A 81 9.93 2.71 2.05
CA GLN A 81 8.63 2.95 1.42
C GLN A 81 8.24 1.83 0.45
N SER A 82 9.18 1.30 -0.34
CA SER A 82 8.93 0.25 -1.34
C SER A 82 8.33 -1.03 -0.78
N TYR A 83 8.55 -1.31 0.51
CA TYR A 83 7.99 -2.47 1.19
C TYR A 83 6.87 -2.10 2.17
N LEU A 84 6.99 -0.93 2.80
CA LEU A 84 6.05 -0.50 3.85
C LEU A 84 4.68 -0.16 3.29
N VAL A 85 4.60 0.61 2.21
CA VAL A 85 3.32 1.01 1.60
C VAL A 85 2.50 -0.20 1.13
N PRO A 86 3.03 -1.12 0.31
CA PRO A 86 2.24 -2.28 -0.12
C PRO A 86 1.84 -3.18 1.06
N SER A 87 2.71 -3.31 2.08
CA SER A 87 2.41 -4.08 3.29
C SER A 87 1.27 -3.48 4.12
N ILE A 88 1.23 -2.16 4.27
CA ILE A 88 0.14 -1.45 4.95
C ILE A 88 -1.17 -1.63 4.19
N LEU A 89 -1.16 -1.46 2.87
CA LEU A 89 -2.36 -1.55 2.05
C LEU A 89 -2.98 -2.95 2.09
N ILE A 90 -2.19 -4.01 1.90
CA ILE A 90 -2.71 -5.38 1.93
C ILE A 90 -3.18 -5.79 3.33
N SER A 91 -2.42 -5.44 4.37
CA SER A 91 -2.79 -5.76 5.75
C SER A 91 -4.05 -5.01 6.18
N GLY A 92 -4.20 -3.76 5.73
CA GLY A 92 -5.40 -2.96 5.89
C GLY A 92 -6.60 -3.64 5.26
N LEU A 93 -6.48 -4.07 3.99
CA LEU A 93 -7.55 -4.80 3.30
C LEU A 93 -7.97 -6.07 4.03
N VAL A 94 -7.02 -6.90 4.47
CA VAL A 94 -7.33 -8.12 5.22
C VAL A 94 -8.09 -7.78 6.50
N THR A 95 -7.64 -6.77 7.24
CA THR A 95 -8.29 -6.30 8.46
C THR A 95 -9.70 -5.79 8.20
N PHE A 96 -9.91 -5.03 7.11
CA PHE A 96 -11.24 -4.57 6.69
C PHE A 96 -12.17 -5.72 6.29
N CYS A 97 -11.67 -6.72 5.57
CA CYS A 97 -12.42 -7.93 5.23
C CYS A 97 -12.88 -8.69 6.48
N ILE A 98 -12.02 -8.81 7.51
CA ILE A 98 -12.37 -9.42 8.79
C ILE A 98 -13.48 -8.61 9.47
N ILE A 99 -13.36 -7.28 9.51
CA ILE A 99 -14.37 -6.39 10.11
C ILE A 99 -15.72 -6.54 9.39
N LEU A 100 -15.73 -6.53 8.05
CA LEU A 100 -16.94 -6.75 7.25
C LEU A 100 -17.60 -8.10 7.54
N SER A 101 -16.81 -9.17 7.52
CA SER A 101 -17.26 -10.53 7.77
C SER A 101 -17.90 -10.66 9.16
N ALA A 102 -17.27 -10.04 10.17
CA ALA A 102 -17.79 -10.01 11.54
C ALA A 102 -19.08 -9.20 11.67
N HIS A 103 -19.27 -8.13 10.88
CA HIS A 103 -20.39 -7.21 11.04
C HIS A 103 -21.59 -7.46 10.12
N LYS A 104 -21.50 -8.36 9.11
CA LYS A 104 -22.52 -8.57 8.04
C LYS A 104 -23.01 -7.27 7.36
N LYS A 105 -22.37 -6.13 7.62
CA LYS A 105 -22.71 -4.82 7.06
C LYS A 105 -21.85 -4.56 5.84
N LYS A 106 -22.48 -4.17 4.73
CA LYS A 106 -21.80 -3.77 3.50
C LYS A 106 -21.16 -2.39 3.72
N PHE A 107 -19.87 -2.35 4.03
CA PHE A 107 -19.12 -1.09 4.12
C PHE A 107 -18.51 -0.75 2.74
N PRO A 108 -18.88 0.39 2.13
CA PRO A 108 -18.42 0.74 0.78
C PRO A 108 -16.91 0.98 0.71
N TRP A 109 -16.27 1.33 1.83
CA TRP A 109 -14.82 1.54 1.92
C TRP A 109 -13.99 0.28 1.67
N ALA A 110 -14.52 -0.89 2.00
CA ALA A 110 -13.82 -2.15 1.71
C ALA A 110 -13.78 -2.46 0.21
N ILE A 111 -14.79 -2.00 -0.53
CA ILE A 111 -14.81 -2.08 -1.99
C ILE A 111 -13.68 -1.19 -2.56
N PHE A 112 -13.52 0.02 -2.01
CA PHE A 112 -12.45 0.94 -2.39
C PHE A 112 -11.04 0.35 -2.17
N PHE A 113 -10.81 -0.29 -1.02
CA PHE A 113 -9.56 -1.02 -0.76
C PHE A 113 -9.39 -2.22 -1.70
N SER A 114 -10.45 -2.96 -2.01
CA SER A 114 -10.37 -4.12 -2.92
C SER A 114 -10.00 -3.77 -4.36
N PHE A 115 -10.33 -2.56 -4.83
CA PHE A 115 -9.95 -2.10 -6.17
C PHE A 115 -8.53 -1.51 -6.23
N GLY A 116 -7.99 -0.97 -5.13
CA GLY A 116 -6.67 -0.32 -5.12
C GLY A 116 -5.44 -1.24 -5.07
N ILE A 117 -5.63 -2.55 -4.86
CA ILE A 117 -4.52 -3.46 -4.47
C ILE A 117 -4.04 -4.39 -5.60
N LEU A 118 -4.80 -4.53 -6.69
CA LEU A 118 -4.49 -5.50 -7.74
C LEU A 118 -3.25 -5.15 -8.59
N GLY A 119 -2.81 -3.89 -8.64
CA GLY A 119 -1.65 -3.47 -9.45
C GLY A 119 -0.30 -3.81 -8.81
N VAL A 120 -0.13 -3.50 -7.52
CA VAL A 120 1.18 -3.58 -6.85
C VAL A 120 1.53 -5.00 -6.38
N TYR A 121 0.53 -5.85 -6.14
CA TYR A 121 0.74 -7.23 -5.68
C TYR A 121 0.75 -8.28 -6.80
N SER A 122 0.09 -8.02 -7.95
CA SER A 122 0.13 -8.95 -9.09
C SER A 122 1.55 -9.15 -9.62
N SER A 123 2.34 -8.07 -9.70
CA SER A 123 3.74 -8.12 -10.12
C SER A 123 4.64 -8.90 -9.14
N ASN A 124 4.40 -8.75 -7.83
CA ASN A 124 5.19 -9.46 -6.79
C ASN A 124 4.80 -10.94 -6.64
N ILE A 125 3.52 -11.30 -6.79
CA ILE A 125 3.05 -12.70 -6.83
C ILE A 125 3.51 -13.40 -8.12
N PHE A 126 3.51 -12.71 -9.26
CA PHE A 126 4.03 -13.28 -10.51
C PHE A 126 5.51 -13.63 -10.37
N ASN A 127 6.32 -12.75 -9.76
CA ASN A 127 7.72 -13.06 -9.45
C ASN A 127 7.86 -14.29 -8.52
N LEU A 128 6.97 -14.44 -7.53
CA LEU A 128 6.90 -15.63 -6.65
C LEU A 128 6.48 -16.92 -7.36
N ALA A 129 5.68 -16.84 -8.43
CA ALA A 129 5.20 -17.99 -9.18
C ALA A 129 6.17 -18.44 -10.29
N VAL A 130 7.10 -17.56 -10.68
CA VAL A 130 8.07 -17.78 -11.77
C VAL A 130 9.51 -17.96 -11.25
N SER A 131 9.77 -17.71 -9.95
CA SER A 131 11.00 -18.06 -9.24
C SER A 131 10.98 -19.48 -8.70
#